data_AF-X1QNH7-F1
#
_entry.id   AF-X1QNH7-F1
#
_cell.length_a   1.000
_cell.length_b   1.000
_cell.length_c   1.000
_cell.angle_alpha   90.00
_cell.angle_beta   90.00
_cell.angle_gamma   90.00
#
_symmetry.space_group_name_H-M   'P 1'
#
loop_
_entity.id
_entity.type
_entity.pdbx_description
1 polymer ?
#
loop_
_entity_poly.entity_id
_entity_poly.type
_entity_poly.pdbx_seq_one_letter_code
_entity_poly.pdbx_strand_id
1 'polypeptide(L)' 'AQIILPLPTKKTYGCWIKIGKRKALIIATITLALVVEMAEDNKTVKDVRIC' A
#
# COMPACT_ATOMS: atom_id res chain seq x y z
N ALA A 1 -23.09 5.56 3.69
CA ALA A 1 -21.88 5.84 2.91
C ALA A 1 -21.44 4.55 2.24
N GLN A 2 -21.14 4.58 0.94
CA GLN A 2 -20.69 3.41 0.19
C GLN A 2 -19.17 3.52 0.00
N ILE A 3 -18.43 2.50 0.44
CA ILE A 3 -16.98 2.43 0.24
C ILE A 3 -16.74 1.58 -1.01
N ILE A 4 -16.09 2.16 -2.02
CA ILE A 4 -15.72 1.48 -3.26
C ILE A 4 -14.24 1.14 -3.17
N LEU A 5 -13.92 -0.16 -3.20
CA LEU A 5 -12.53 -0.62 -3.28
C LEU A 5 -12.14 -0.78 -4.76
N PRO A 6 -11.26 0.07 -5.31
CA PRO A 6 -10.84 -0.06 -6.70
C PRO A 6 -10.01 -1.32 -6.90
N LEU A 7 -10.20 -1.99 -8.03
CA LEU A 7 -9.35 -3.10 -8.42
C LEU A 7 -7.99 -2.57 -8.88
N PRO A 8 -6.87 -3.18 -8.44
CA PRO A 8 -5.55 -2.77 -8.86
C PRO A 8 -5.35 -3.04 -10.36
N THR A 9 -4.77 -2.07 -11.06
CA THR A 9 -4.31 -2.22 -12.43
C THR A 9 -3.09 -3.14 -12.52
N LYS A 10 -2.82 -3.73 -13.70
CA LYS A 10 -1.80 -4.78 -13.93
C LYS A 10 -0.36 -4.46 -13.44
N LYS A 11 -0.06 -3.20 -13.11
CA LYS A 11 1.27 -2.70 -12.71
C LYS A 11 1.25 -1.92 -11.39
N THR A 12 0.19 -2.08 -10.60
CA THR A 12 0.05 -1.45 -9.29
C THR A 12 0.37 -2.47 -8.19
N TYR A 13 1.32 -2.12 -7.33
CA TYR A 13 1.75 -2.95 -6.21
C TYR A 13 1.42 -2.23 -4.90
N GLY A 14 0.75 -2.93 -4.00
CA GLY A 14 0.39 -2.43 -2.69
C GLY A 14 1.08 -3.24 -1.59
N CYS A 15 1.56 -2.57 -0.55
CA CYS A 15 2.06 -3.18 0.67
C CYS A 15 1.45 -2.48 1.88
N TRP A 16 1.08 -3.27 2.89
CA TRP A 16 0.64 -2.77 4.19
C TRP A 16 1.57 -3.28 5.28
N ILE A 17 2.29 -2.36 5.91
CA ILE A 17 3.30 -2.68 6.92
C ILE A 17 2.77 -2.24 8.27
N LYS A 18 2.67 -3.20 9.20
CA LYS A 18 2.29 -2.93 10.59
C LYS A 18 3.48 -3.21 11.50
N ILE A 19 3.98 -2.19 12.18
CA ILE A 19 5.09 -2.28 13.13
C ILE A 19 4.54 -2.01 14.53
N GLY A 20 4.68 -2.98 15.44
CA GLY A 20 4.25 -2.86 16.82
C GLY A 20 5.03 -3.80 17.73
N LYS A 21 4.89 -3.59 19.04
CA LYS A 21 5.60 -4.34 20.09
C LYS A 21 5.33 -5.85 20.06
N ARG A 22 4.18 -6.26 19.53
CA ARG A 22 3.72 -7.64 19.36
C ARG A 22 3.14 -7.77 17.96
N LYS A 23 3.23 -8.98 17.40
CA LYS A 23 2.82 -9.27 16.01
C LYS A 23 1.31 -9.17 15.76
N ALA A 24 0.48 -9.23 16.80
CA ALA A 24 -0.98 -9.22 16.68
C ALA A 24 -1.65 -8.58 17.91
N LEU A 25 -2.94 -8.23 17.76
CA LEU A 25 -3.88 -7.81 18.83
C LEU A 25 -3.54 -6.51 19.58
N ILE A 26 -2.75 -5.62 18.98
CA ILE A 26 -2.48 -4.28 19.51
C ILE A 26 -2.45 -3.25 18.39
N ILE A 27 -2.72 -2.00 18.75
CA ILE A 27 -2.52 -0.83 17.88
C ILE A 27 -1.05 -0.80 17.48
N ALA A 28 -0.81 -0.77 16.16
CA ALA A 28 0.54 -0.67 15.64
C ALA A 28 1.14 0.67 16.05
N THR A 29 2.42 0.67 16.43
CA THR A 29 3.17 1.90 16.68
C THR A 29 3.32 2.70 15.39
N ILE A 30 3.53 1.99 14.28
CA ILE A 30 3.56 2.56 12.93
C ILE A 30 2.75 1.65 12.03
N THR A 31 1.88 2.27 11.23
CA THR A 31 1.11 1.57 10.21
C THR A 31 1.32 2.32 8.91
N LEU A 32 1.89 1.65 7.89
CA LEU A 32 2.35 2.27 6.65
C LEU A 32 1.77 1.57 5.42
N ALA A 33 1.00 2.32 4.63
CA ALA A 33 0.32 1.86 3.42
C ALA A 33 1.07 2.44 2.24
N LEU A 34 1.71 1.57 1.48
CA LEU A 34 2.47 1.94 0.30
C LEU A 34 1.77 1.37 -0.93
N VAL A 35 1.40 2.23 -1.86
CA VAL A 35 0.91 1.84 -3.19
C VAL A 35 1.80 2.47 -4.24
N VAL A 36 2.35 1.64 -5.11
CA VAL A 36 3.27 2.03 -6.18
C VAL A 36 2.66 1.62 -7.52
N GLU A 37 2.53 2.58 -8.44
CA GLU A 37 2.20 2.32 -9.83
C GLU A 37 3.48 2.38 -10.66
N MET A 38 3.82 1.26 -11.31
CA MET A 38 4.97 1.18 -12.20
C MET A 38 4.61 1.72 -13.58
N ALA A 39 5.57 2.41 -14.22
CA ALA A 39 5.44 2.84 -15.61
C ALA A 39 5.45 1.64 -16.58
N GLU A 40 5.17 1.89 -17.86
CA GLU A 40 5.07 0.83 -18.87
C GLU A 40 6.34 -0.03 -18.97
N ASP A 41 7.50 0.57 -18.74
CA ASP A 41 8.79 -0.12 -18.80
C ASP A 41 9.14 -0.93 -17.54
N ASN A 42 8.27 -0.94 -16.52
CA ASN A 42 8.47 -1.58 -15.21
C ASN A 42 9.76 -1.19 -14.46
N LYS A 43 10.52 -0.22 -14.98
CA LYS A 43 11.79 0.26 -14.41
C LYS A 43 11.64 1.56 -13.65
N THR A 44 10.68 2.38 -14.05
CA THR A 44 10.42 3.69 -13.44
C THR A 44 9.10 3.67 -12.68
N VAL A 45 9.08 4.40 -11.58
CA VAL A 45 7.89 4.59 -10.76
C VAL A 45 7.10 5.75 -11.35
N LYS A 46 5.81 5.52 -11.63
CA LYS A 46 4.92 6.53 -12.19
C LYS A 46 4.18 7.30 -11.10
N ASP A 47 3.61 6.59 -10.13
CA ASP A 47 2.89 7.20 -9.01
C ASP A 47 3.19 6.44 -7.71
N VAL A 48 3.23 7.18 -6.60
CA VAL A 48 3.43 6.63 -5.25
C VAL A 48 2.44 7.28 -4.30
N ARG A 49 1.69 6.44 -3.60
CA ARG A 49 0.77 6.85 -2.54
C ARG A 49 1.20 6.23 -1.23
N ILE A 50 1.36 7.06 -0.22
CA ILE A 50 1.83 6.68 1.12
C ILE A 50 0.86 7.24 2.16
N CYS A 51 0.47 6.43 3.14
CA CYS A 51 -0.31 6.82 4.31
C CYS A 51 0.26 6.13 5.55
#